data_AF-A0A358EQ99-F1
#
_entry.id   AF-A0A358EQ99-F1
#
_cell.length_a   1.000
_cell.length_b   1.000
_cell.length_c   1.000
_cell.angle_alpha   90.00
_cell.angle_beta   90.00
_cell.angle_gamma   90.00
#
_symmetry.space_group_name_H-M   'P 1'
#
loop_
_entity.id
_entity.type
_entity.pdbx_description
1 polymer ?
#
loop_
_entity_poly.entity_id
_entity_poly.type
_entity_poly.pdbx_seq_one_letter_code
_entity_poly.pdbx_strand_id
1 'polypeptide(L)'
;MRFSPYFLLAGFLVIPDLKAAPKVTEPPAKVRKALRLSNFYQKHVNVGGFSIVSSEKVSDYALLEAAYLINQMLEGREDLLKAMAKNKVRFSVMAHNEYTTQIPEHSDLQPRLYWNRRARGLGATPERPSVSCGEENLLLYPNDPYSTENILIHELAHAVHKMGLSETDPTFDERLEATYDQAVKEGLWKGKYASRNH
;
A
#
# COMPACT_ATOMS: atom_id res chain seq x y z
N MET A 1 5.75 69.60 -1.11
CA MET A 1 4.72 68.63 -1.56
C MET A 1 5.26 67.23 -1.29
N ARG A 2 4.62 66.46 -0.39
CA ARG A 2 5.01 65.10 -0.02
C ARG A 2 4.38 64.10 -1.00
N PHE A 3 5.17 63.27 -1.68
CA PHE A 3 4.69 62.08 -2.37
C PHE A 3 4.89 60.87 -1.45
N SER A 4 3.81 60.14 -1.18
CA SER A 4 3.81 58.84 -0.50
C SER A 4 3.76 57.74 -1.56
N PRO A 5 4.64 56.73 -1.54
CA PRO A 5 4.50 55.58 -2.41
C PRO A 5 3.61 54.53 -1.73
N TYR A 6 2.48 54.22 -2.36
CA TYR A 6 1.66 53.07 -2.02
C TYR A 6 2.42 51.79 -2.41
N PHE A 7 2.74 50.94 -1.43
CA PHE A 7 3.18 49.57 -1.69
C PHE A 7 1.96 48.71 -2.04
N LEU A 8 1.87 48.27 -3.29
CA LEU A 8 0.96 47.20 -3.72
C LEU A 8 1.52 45.87 -3.23
N LEU A 9 0.93 45.29 -2.18
CA LEU A 9 1.13 43.89 -1.83
C LEU A 9 0.32 43.04 -2.83
N ALA A 10 1.01 42.42 -3.79
CA ALA A 10 0.42 41.36 -4.60
C ALA A 10 0.35 40.08 -3.74
N GLY A 11 -0.83 39.78 -3.22
CA GLY A 11 -1.09 38.50 -2.57
C GLY A 11 -1.05 37.37 -3.60
N PHE A 12 -0.03 36.51 -3.54
CA PHE A 12 -0.05 35.24 -4.26
C PHE A 12 -1.08 34.34 -3.59
N LEU A 13 -2.21 34.14 -4.26
CA LEU A 13 -3.16 33.08 -3.91
C LEU A 13 -2.45 31.75 -4.19
N VAL A 14 -2.08 31.02 -3.14
CA VAL A 14 -1.62 29.64 -3.27
C VAL A 14 -2.85 28.81 -3.63
N ILE A 15 -3.02 28.50 -4.91
CA ILE A 15 -4.02 27.53 -5.35
C ILE A 15 -3.49 26.15 -4.91
N PRO A 16 -4.17 25.41 -4.03
CA PRO A 16 -3.77 24.05 -3.71
C PRO A 16 -3.78 23.23 -4.99
N ASP A 17 -2.68 22.54 -5.26
CA ASP A 17 -2.51 21.65 -6.41
C ASP A 17 -3.53 20.50 -6.26
N LEU A 18 -4.66 20.59 -6.97
CA LEU A 18 -5.67 19.54 -6.99
C LEU A 18 -5.02 18.32 -7.67
N LYS A 19 -4.54 17.36 -6.88
CA LYS A 19 -4.10 16.05 -7.39
C LYS A 19 -5.24 15.48 -8.24
N ALA A 20 -5.00 15.28 -9.54
CA ALA A 20 -5.97 14.67 -10.44
C ALA A 20 -6.43 13.32 -9.88
N ALA A 21 -7.71 13.00 -10.05
CA ALA A 21 -8.28 11.73 -9.57
C ALA A 21 -7.49 10.55 -10.17
N PRO A 22 -7.23 9.49 -9.37
CA PRO A 22 -6.54 8.31 -9.87
C PRO A 22 -7.34 7.69 -11.03
N LYS A 23 -6.63 7.26 -12.07
CA LYS A 23 -7.21 6.62 -13.26
C LYS A 23 -6.53 5.28 -13.49
N VAL A 24 -7.33 4.28 -13.84
CA VAL A 24 -6.83 2.97 -14.27
C VAL A 24 -6.30 3.08 -15.70
N THR A 25 -5.06 2.64 -15.91
CA THR A 25 -4.41 2.57 -17.22
C THR A 25 -3.71 1.23 -17.37
N GLU A 26 -3.12 0.96 -18.52
CA GLU A 26 -2.09 -0.08 -18.61
C GLU A 26 -0.81 0.37 -17.89
N PRO A 27 -0.01 -0.55 -17.32
CA PRO A 27 1.31 -0.23 -16.77
C PRO A 27 2.22 0.41 -17.84
N PRO A 28 2.67 1.66 -17.64
CA PRO A 28 3.56 2.32 -18.60
C PRO A 28 4.86 1.53 -18.79
N ALA A 29 5.44 1.56 -20.00
CA ALA A 29 6.67 0.83 -20.31
C ALA A 29 7.82 1.10 -19.32
N LYS A 30 7.96 2.35 -18.86
CA LYS A 30 8.93 2.73 -17.82
C LYS A 30 8.69 2.03 -16.49
N VAL A 31 7.43 1.90 -16.06
CA VAL A 31 7.04 1.23 -14.81
C VAL A 31 7.26 -0.28 -14.94
N ARG A 32 6.85 -0.88 -16.07
CA ARG A 32 7.10 -2.30 -16.37
C ARG A 32 8.58 -2.63 -16.25
N LYS A 33 9.44 -1.81 -16.87
CA LYS A 33 10.90 -2.00 -16.82
C LYS A 33 11.45 -1.80 -15.40
N ALA A 34 11.08 -0.71 -14.72
CA ALA A 34 11.60 -0.37 -13.40
C ALA A 34 11.28 -1.43 -12.34
N LEU A 35 10.04 -1.94 -12.35
CA LEU A 35 9.56 -2.94 -11.39
C LEU A 35 9.71 -4.38 -11.91
N ARG A 36 10.21 -4.59 -13.14
CA ARG A 36 10.28 -5.90 -13.81
C ARG A 36 8.92 -6.61 -13.79
N LEU A 37 7.85 -5.88 -14.11
CA LEU A 37 6.50 -6.41 -14.07
C LEU A 37 6.31 -7.52 -15.12
N SER A 38 5.77 -8.64 -14.69
CA SER A 38 5.31 -9.72 -15.59
C SER A 38 4.22 -9.21 -16.55
N ASN A 39 4.09 -9.87 -17.69
CA ASN A 39 2.95 -9.71 -18.61
C ASN A 39 1.62 -10.14 -17.99
N PHE A 40 1.63 -10.74 -16.80
CA PHE A 40 0.40 -10.92 -16.01
C PHE A 40 -0.28 -9.57 -15.69
N TYR A 41 0.50 -8.53 -15.40
CA TYR A 41 -0.04 -7.24 -15.01
C TYR A 41 -0.48 -6.43 -16.24
N GLN A 42 -1.78 -6.15 -16.33
CA GLN A 42 -2.42 -5.44 -17.43
C GLN A 42 -3.07 -4.12 -17.01
N LYS A 43 -3.34 -3.94 -15.71
CA LYS A 43 -3.88 -2.69 -15.16
C LYS A 43 -2.92 -2.06 -14.16
N HIS A 44 -2.95 -0.73 -14.08
CA HIS A 44 -2.08 0.09 -13.25
C HIS A 44 -2.81 1.34 -12.74
N VAL A 45 -2.54 1.70 -11.49
CA VAL A 45 -2.84 3.02 -10.92
C VAL A 45 -1.58 3.52 -10.21
N ASN A 46 -1.25 4.80 -10.41
CA ASN A 46 -0.12 5.45 -9.75
C ASN A 46 -0.59 6.30 -8.57
N VAL A 47 -0.04 6.05 -7.38
CA VAL A 47 -0.30 6.80 -6.16
C VAL A 47 1.01 7.44 -5.71
N GLY A 48 1.24 8.70 -6.10
CA GLY A 48 2.44 9.44 -5.68
C GLY A 48 3.79 8.79 -6.06
N GLY A 49 3.81 7.94 -7.10
CA GLY A 49 4.98 7.16 -7.52
C GLY A 49 4.94 5.69 -7.08
N PHE A 50 4.07 5.34 -6.13
CA PHE A 50 3.79 3.97 -5.74
C PHE A 50 2.83 3.31 -6.73
N SER A 51 3.09 2.07 -7.13
CA SER A 51 2.33 1.38 -8.17
C SER A 51 1.34 0.38 -7.59
N ILE A 52 0.07 0.54 -7.98
CA ILE A 52 -0.97 -0.47 -7.83
C ILE A 52 -1.10 -1.19 -9.17
N VAL A 53 -1.06 -2.51 -9.18
CA VAL A 53 -1.08 -3.33 -10.40
C VAL A 53 -2.04 -4.50 -10.26
N SER A 54 -2.57 -5.00 -11.37
CA SER A 54 -3.39 -6.21 -11.39
C SER A 54 -3.47 -6.82 -12.77
N SER A 55 -4.09 -8.00 -12.88
CA SER A 55 -4.44 -8.58 -14.17
C SER A 55 -5.59 -7.82 -14.84
N GLU A 56 -5.91 -8.20 -16.07
CA GLU A 56 -7.07 -7.63 -16.78
C GLU A 56 -8.42 -7.97 -16.14
N LYS A 57 -8.48 -9.02 -15.31
CA LYS A 57 -9.72 -9.58 -14.74
C LYS A 57 -10.25 -8.78 -13.55
N VAL A 58 -9.37 -8.06 -12.86
CA VAL A 58 -9.72 -7.29 -11.66
C VAL A 58 -10.60 -6.10 -12.02
N SER A 59 -11.63 -5.84 -11.22
CA SER A 59 -12.47 -4.66 -11.33
C SER A 59 -11.65 -3.37 -11.23
N ASP A 60 -11.88 -2.40 -12.13
CA ASP A 60 -11.23 -1.09 -12.06
C ASP A 60 -11.51 -0.40 -10.72
N TYR A 61 -12.72 -0.59 -10.17
CA TYR A 61 -13.11 -0.08 -8.86
C TYR A 61 -12.21 -0.59 -7.74
N ALA A 62 -11.71 -1.83 -7.82
CA ALA A 62 -10.82 -2.37 -6.79
C ALA A 62 -9.47 -1.65 -6.78
N LEU A 63 -8.92 -1.29 -7.94
CA LEU A 63 -7.67 -0.52 -8.01
C LEU A 63 -7.87 0.91 -7.51
N LEU A 64 -9.03 1.51 -7.81
CA LEU A 64 -9.35 2.86 -7.35
C LEU A 64 -9.61 2.89 -5.84
N GLU A 65 -10.27 1.90 -5.28
CA GLU A 65 -10.46 1.75 -3.84
C GLU A 65 -9.12 1.54 -3.13
N ALA A 66 -8.26 0.69 -3.68
CA ALA A 66 -6.89 0.53 -3.18
C ALA A 66 -6.12 1.86 -3.21
N ALA A 67 -6.26 2.64 -4.29
CA ALA A 67 -5.63 3.95 -4.40
C ALA A 67 -6.16 4.95 -3.37
N TYR A 68 -7.46 4.93 -3.11
CA TYR A 68 -8.08 5.73 -2.06
C TYR A 68 -7.52 5.37 -0.68
N LEU A 69 -7.58 4.08 -0.30
CA LEU A 69 -7.11 3.59 1.00
C LEU A 69 -5.62 3.86 1.22
N ILE A 70 -4.77 3.61 0.22
CA ILE A 70 -3.32 3.88 0.31
C ILE A 70 -3.05 5.38 0.51
N ASN A 71 -3.77 6.26 -0.19
CA ASN A 71 -3.65 7.71 0.01
C ASN A 71 -4.09 8.11 1.43
N GLN A 72 -5.18 7.56 1.94
CA GLN A 72 -5.67 7.87 3.29
C GLN A 72 -4.71 7.38 4.38
N MET A 73 -4.16 6.17 4.24
CA MET A 73 -3.21 5.63 5.22
C MET A 73 -1.90 6.43 5.30
N LEU A 74 -1.50 7.09 4.20
CA LEU A 74 -0.19 7.73 4.07
C LEU A 74 -0.29 9.22 3.79
N GLU A 75 -1.42 9.83 4.11
CA GLU A 75 -1.61 11.27 4.01
C GLU A 75 -0.56 12.00 4.86
N GLY A 76 0.14 12.96 4.25
CA GLY A 76 1.26 13.69 4.89
C GLY A 76 2.55 12.88 5.08
N ARG A 77 2.60 11.64 4.58
CA ARG A 77 3.78 10.74 4.61
C ARG A 77 4.20 10.29 3.22
N GLU A 78 4.28 11.23 2.28
CA GLU A 78 4.78 10.96 0.93
C GLU A 78 6.22 10.41 0.91
N ASP A 79 7.00 10.65 1.97
CA ASP A 79 8.31 10.03 2.18
C ASP A 79 8.22 8.50 2.25
N LEU A 80 7.22 7.95 2.93
CA LEU A 80 6.99 6.49 3.01
C LEU A 80 6.61 5.89 1.66
N LEU A 81 5.71 6.55 0.92
CA LEU A 81 5.34 6.12 -0.43
C LEU A 81 6.56 6.07 -1.35
N LYS A 82 7.42 7.10 -1.29
CA LYS A 82 8.65 7.16 -2.08
C LYS A 82 9.67 6.10 -1.65
N ALA A 83 9.84 5.88 -0.36
CA ALA A 83 10.74 4.85 0.17
C ALA A 83 10.29 3.44 -0.27
N MET A 84 9.01 3.12 -0.11
CA MET A 84 8.45 1.85 -0.58
C MET A 84 8.59 1.69 -2.10
N ALA A 85 8.32 2.74 -2.89
CA ALA A 85 8.49 2.70 -4.34
C ALA A 85 9.96 2.52 -4.76
N LYS A 86 10.90 3.16 -4.06
CA LYS A 86 12.35 2.98 -4.24
C LYS A 86 12.77 1.54 -3.93
N ASN A 87 12.16 0.94 -2.91
CA ASN A 87 12.29 -0.48 -2.57
C ASN A 87 11.47 -1.42 -3.46
N LYS A 88 10.96 -0.91 -4.59
CA LYS A 88 10.25 -1.63 -5.64
C LYS A 88 8.95 -2.29 -5.16
N VAL A 89 8.44 -1.86 -4.01
CA VAL A 89 7.16 -2.33 -3.50
C VAL A 89 6.06 -1.89 -4.46
N ARG A 90 5.16 -2.81 -4.77
CA ARG A 90 3.88 -2.55 -5.43
C ARG A 90 2.75 -3.19 -4.67
N PHE A 91 1.54 -2.70 -4.90
CA PHE A 91 0.32 -3.33 -4.42
C PHE A 91 -0.36 -4.08 -5.57
N SER A 92 -0.46 -5.40 -5.44
CA SER A 92 -1.01 -6.29 -6.45
C SER A 92 -2.42 -6.72 -6.06
N VAL A 93 -3.41 -6.38 -6.88
CA VAL A 93 -4.80 -6.82 -6.66
C VAL A 93 -5.03 -8.13 -7.41
N MET A 94 -5.61 -9.10 -6.72
CA MET A 94 -6.05 -10.38 -7.28
C MET A 94 -7.54 -10.32 -7.59
N ALA A 95 -7.96 -10.86 -8.73
CA ALA A 95 -9.38 -11.05 -8.99
C ALA A 95 -9.97 -12.07 -8.00
N HIS A 96 -11.28 -12.04 -7.81
CA HIS A 96 -11.98 -12.95 -6.89
C HIS A 96 -11.81 -14.43 -7.29
N ASN A 97 -11.49 -14.69 -8.56
CA ASN A 97 -11.25 -16.02 -9.13
C ASN A 97 -9.77 -16.31 -9.46
N GLU A 98 -8.87 -15.44 -9.00
CA GLU A 98 -7.42 -15.67 -9.05
C GLU A 98 -6.91 -16.10 -7.68
N TYR A 99 -5.80 -16.85 -7.66
CA TYR A 99 -5.20 -17.37 -6.44
C TYR A 99 -3.87 -16.69 -6.10
N THR A 100 -3.45 -16.78 -4.84
CA THR A 100 -2.18 -16.19 -4.35
C THR A 100 -0.98 -16.57 -5.20
N THR A 101 -0.80 -17.84 -5.53
CA THR A 101 0.35 -18.28 -6.35
C THR A 101 0.23 -17.92 -7.84
N GLN A 102 -0.84 -17.24 -8.26
CA GLN A 102 -0.94 -16.68 -9.62
C GLN A 102 -0.39 -15.25 -9.67
N ILE A 103 -0.23 -14.58 -8.53
CA ILE A 103 0.57 -13.37 -8.46
C ILE A 103 2.03 -13.72 -8.78
N PRO A 104 2.66 -13.07 -9.77
CA PRO A 104 4.02 -13.40 -10.20
C PRO A 104 5.03 -13.47 -9.06
N GLU A 105 4.98 -12.52 -8.14
CA GLU A 105 5.86 -12.41 -6.96
C GLU A 105 5.63 -13.52 -5.92
N HIS A 106 4.56 -14.30 -6.02
CA HIS A 106 4.19 -15.35 -5.08
C HIS A 106 4.12 -16.74 -5.76
N SER A 107 4.51 -16.81 -7.03
CA SER A 107 4.37 -18.00 -7.87
C SER A 107 5.20 -19.20 -7.43
N ASP A 108 6.24 -18.95 -6.63
CA ASP A 108 7.18 -19.94 -6.12
C ASP A 108 6.78 -20.52 -4.75
N LEU A 109 5.70 -20.02 -4.13
CA LEU A 109 5.25 -20.48 -2.83
C LEU A 109 4.77 -21.94 -2.87
N GLN A 110 5.31 -22.76 -1.96
CA GLN A 110 4.96 -24.17 -1.81
C GLN A 110 4.53 -24.50 -0.37
N PRO A 111 3.62 -25.49 -0.17
CA PRO A 111 2.83 -26.17 -1.20
C PRO A 111 1.76 -25.26 -1.81
N ARG A 112 1.63 -25.26 -3.14
CA ARG A 112 0.70 -24.36 -3.88
C ARG A 112 -0.74 -24.37 -3.35
N LEU A 113 -1.30 -25.57 -3.11
CA LEU A 113 -2.68 -25.72 -2.64
C LEU A 113 -2.90 -25.14 -1.24
N TYR A 114 -1.87 -25.21 -0.38
CA TYR A 114 -1.94 -24.62 0.95
C TYR A 114 -2.06 -23.10 0.86
N TRP A 115 -1.16 -22.45 0.10
CA TRP A 115 -1.15 -20.99 -0.04
C TRP A 115 -2.42 -20.47 -0.71
N ASN A 116 -2.88 -21.13 -1.78
CA ASN A 116 -4.09 -20.72 -2.50
C ASN A 116 -5.37 -20.88 -1.68
N ARG A 117 -5.39 -21.76 -0.67
CA ARG A 117 -6.50 -21.87 0.29
C ARG A 117 -6.34 -20.89 1.45
N ARG A 118 -5.11 -20.71 1.93
CA ARG A 118 -4.82 -19.98 3.16
C ARG A 118 -4.85 -18.48 2.98
N ALA A 119 -4.47 -17.93 1.83
CA ALA A 119 -4.22 -16.50 1.70
C ALA A 119 -5.11 -15.86 0.63
N ARG A 120 -5.57 -14.64 0.93
CA ARG A 120 -6.11 -13.67 -0.03
C ARG A 120 -5.40 -12.32 0.02
N GLY A 121 -4.28 -12.27 0.74
CA GLY A 121 -3.31 -11.21 0.71
C GLY A 121 -2.04 -11.65 1.42
N LEU A 122 -0.92 -11.00 1.09
CA LEU A 122 0.39 -11.22 1.68
C LEU A 122 1.16 -9.90 1.69
N GLY A 123 1.95 -9.66 2.74
CA GLY A 123 2.87 -8.53 2.82
C GLY A 123 4.09 -8.67 1.92
N ALA A 124 4.73 -7.53 1.64
CA ALA A 124 5.95 -7.47 0.84
C ALA A 124 7.21 -7.86 1.64
N THR A 125 8.19 -8.44 0.94
CA THR A 125 9.57 -8.61 1.42
C THR A 125 10.56 -8.02 0.39
N PRO A 126 11.85 -7.86 0.72
CA PRO A 126 12.86 -7.45 -0.26
C PRO A 126 12.94 -8.37 -1.48
N GLU A 127 12.76 -9.67 -1.28
CA GLU A 127 12.80 -10.70 -2.33
C GLU A 127 11.49 -10.76 -3.12
N ARG A 128 10.37 -10.50 -2.45
CA ARG A 128 9.02 -10.45 -3.05
C ARG A 128 8.37 -9.10 -2.74
N PRO A 129 8.78 -8.01 -3.42
CA PRO A 129 8.30 -6.67 -3.06
C PRO A 129 6.90 -6.40 -3.63
N SER A 130 5.93 -7.23 -3.27
CA SER A 130 4.53 -7.08 -3.62
C SER A 130 3.69 -7.33 -2.37
N VAL A 131 2.90 -6.34 -2.01
CA VAL A 131 1.77 -6.52 -1.12
C VAL A 131 0.60 -6.98 -1.98
N SER A 132 -0.15 -8.00 -1.57
CA SER A 132 -1.30 -8.47 -2.33
C SER A 132 -2.61 -8.44 -1.55
N CYS A 133 -3.73 -8.29 -2.25
CA CYS A 133 -5.07 -8.32 -1.70
C CYS A 133 -6.08 -8.78 -2.77
N GLY A 134 -7.10 -9.53 -2.36
CA GLY A 134 -8.23 -9.89 -3.21
C GLY A 134 -9.20 -8.73 -3.40
N GLU A 135 -9.72 -8.55 -4.62
CA GLU A 135 -10.70 -7.52 -4.90
C GLU A 135 -12.01 -7.70 -4.11
N GLU A 136 -12.34 -8.94 -3.73
CA GLU A 136 -13.51 -9.22 -2.89
C GLU A 136 -13.42 -8.56 -1.51
N ASN A 137 -12.21 -8.38 -0.98
CA ASN A 137 -12.00 -7.69 0.30
C ASN A 137 -12.08 -6.17 0.14
N LEU A 138 -11.55 -5.64 -0.97
CA LEU A 138 -11.61 -4.20 -1.27
C LEU A 138 -13.05 -3.74 -1.55
N LEU A 139 -13.82 -4.55 -2.26
CA LEU A 139 -15.15 -4.20 -2.74
C LEU A 139 -16.29 -4.85 -1.94
N LEU A 140 -15.96 -5.49 -0.81
CA LEU A 140 -16.92 -6.09 0.12
C LEU A 140 -17.86 -7.11 -0.56
N TYR A 141 -17.32 -7.97 -1.42
CA TYR A 141 -18.14 -8.98 -2.08
C TYR A 141 -18.68 -10.00 -1.06
N PRO A 142 -19.86 -10.57 -1.30
CA PRO A 142 -20.34 -11.70 -0.51
C PRO A 142 -19.35 -12.87 -0.53
N ASN A 143 -19.17 -13.52 0.62
CA ASN A 143 -18.27 -14.66 0.82
C ASN A 143 -16.76 -14.35 0.76
N ASP A 144 -16.35 -13.08 0.89
CA ASP A 144 -14.96 -12.79 1.24
C ASP A 144 -14.57 -13.56 2.52
N PRO A 145 -13.56 -14.45 2.49
CA PRO A 145 -13.12 -15.19 3.67
C PRO A 145 -12.60 -14.29 4.79
N TYR A 146 -12.31 -13.01 4.51
CA TYR A 146 -11.79 -12.02 5.43
C TYR A 146 -12.73 -10.81 5.60
N SER A 147 -14.05 -11.00 5.45
CA SER A 147 -15.05 -9.92 5.42
C SER A 147 -15.13 -9.04 6.68
N THR A 148 -14.47 -9.42 7.78
CA THR A 148 -14.45 -8.67 9.04
C THR A 148 -13.19 -7.83 9.23
N GLU A 149 -12.30 -7.79 8.24
CA GLU A 149 -11.06 -7.03 8.25
C GLU A 149 -10.76 -6.41 6.88
N ASN A 150 -9.80 -5.49 6.83
CA ASN A 150 -9.30 -4.93 5.59
C ASN A 150 -7.85 -5.40 5.37
N ILE A 151 -7.68 -6.32 4.44
CA ILE A 151 -6.41 -6.98 4.14
C ILE A 151 -5.40 -5.98 3.55
N LEU A 152 -5.85 -5.01 2.75
CA LEU A 152 -4.96 -3.94 2.27
C LEU A 152 -4.34 -3.19 3.45
N ILE A 153 -5.17 -2.71 4.39
CA ILE A 153 -4.69 -1.94 5.54
C ILE A 153 -3.69 -2.77 6.36
N HIS A 154 -4.00 -4.03 6.61
CA HIS A 154 -3.12 -4.93 7.35
C HIS A 154 -1.77 -5.13 6.66
N GLU A 155 -1.78 -5.58 5.41
CA GLU A 155 -0.56 -5.98 4.70
C GLU A 155 0.27 -4.77 4.25
N LEU A 156 -0.38 -3.63 3.96
CA LEU A 156 0.33 -2.39 3.69
C LEU A 156 1.00 -1.85 4.95
N ALA A 157 0.42 -2.02 6.14
CA ALA A 157 1.08 -1.62 7.39
C ALA A 157 2.41 -2.38 7.59
N HIS A 158 2.44 -3.69 7.30
CA HIS A 158 3.68 -4.47 7.29
C HIS A 158 4.71 -3.92 6.30
N ALA A 159 4.27 -3.54 5.09
CA ALA A 159 5.16 -2.97 4.09
C ALA A 159 5.67 -1.57 4.48
N VAL A 160 4.81 -0.72 5.06
CA VAL A 160 5.21 0.58 5.61
C VAL A 160 6.30 0.40 6.66
N HIS A 161 6.09 -0.54 7.60
CA HIS A 161 7.06 -0.84 8.65
C HIS A 161 8.38 -1.36 8.06
N LYS A 162 8.34 -2.45 7.30
CA LYS A 162 9.56 -3.17 6.88
C LYS A 162 10.28 -2.55 5.69
N MET A 163 9.53 -1.92 4.78
CA MET A 163 10.03 -1.46 3.49
C MET A 163 10.02 0.07 3.34
N GLY A 164 9.40 0.81 4.27
CA GLY A 164 9.35 2.27 4.27
C GLY A 164 10.08 2.90 5.46
N LEU A 165 9.68 2.54 6.68
CA LEU A 165 10.22 3.11 7.92
C LEU A 165 11.68 2.73 8.15
N SER A 166 12.10 1.54 7.71
CA SER A 166 13.50 1.12 7.73
C SER A 166 14.45 2.10 7.02
N GLU A 167 13.97 2.92 6.08
CA GLU A 167 14.78 3.99 5.45
C GLU A 167 14.48 5.39 5.97
N THR A 168 13.26 5.66 6.42
CA THR A 168 12.77 7.02 6.69
C THR A 168 12.78 7.40 8.16
N ASP A 169 12.72 6.42 9.06
CA ASP A 169 12.84 6.62 10.51
C ASP A 169 13.57 5.43 11.15
N PRO A 170 14.92 5.45 11.17
CA PRO A 170 15.72 4.36 11.73
C PRO A 170 15.50 4.11 13.23
N THR A 171 14.83 5.02 13.94
CA THR A 171 14.57 4.91 15.38
C THR A 171 13.16 4.39 15.68
N PHE A 172 12.35 4.10 14.64
CA PHE A 172 10.96 3.66 14.81
C PHE A 172 10.85 2.35 15.61
N ASP A 173 11.66 1.34 15.26
CA ASP A 173 11.59 0.01 15.88
C ASP A 173 11.90 0.07 17.38
N GLU A 174 12.90 0.83 17.78
CA GLU A 174 13.25 1.03 19.20
C GLU A 174 12.07 1.63 19.98
N ARG A 175 11.40 2.65 19.42
CA ARG A 175 10.23 3.27 20.06
C ARG A 175 9.02 2.35 20.08
N LEU A 176 8.83 1.54 19.04
CA LEU A 176 7.76 0.57 18.96
C LEU A 176 7.93 -0.52 20.02
N GLU A 177 9.13 -1.08 20.14
CA GLU A 177 9.46 -2.11 21.14
C GLU A 177 9.27 -1.57 22.56
N ALA A 178 9.78 -0.37 22.86
CA ALA A 178 9.58 0.27 24.17
C ALA A 178 8.09 0.49 24.49
N THR A 179 7.29 0.89 23.50
CA THR A 179 5.84 1.11 23.66
C THR A 179 5.10 -0.21 23.85
N TYR A 180 5.46 -1.23 23.09
CA TYR A 180 4.91 -2.57 23.21
C TYR A 180 5.16 -3.15 24.61
N ASP A 181 6.40 -3.08 25.10
CA ASP A 181 6.78 -3.55 26.42
C ASP A 181 5.98 -2.86 27.53
N GLN A 182 5.78 -1.55 27.41
CA GLN A 182 4.97 -0.80 28.35
C GLN A 182 3.51 -1.26 28.33
N ALA A 183 2.92 -1.43 27.15
CA ALA A 183 1.54 -1.89 27.01
C ALA A 183 1.32 -3.32 27.52
N VAL A 184 2.32 -4.21 27.37
CA VAL A 184 2.31 -5.55 27.96
C VAL A 184 2.38 -5.49 29.48
N LYS A 185 3.28 -4.68 30.05
CA LYS A 185 3.38 -4.47 31.51
C LYS A 185 2.07 -3.95 32.11
N GLU A 186 1.38 -3.07 31.40
CA GLU A 186 0.07 -2.54 31.79
C GLU A 186 -1.09 -3.52 31.54
N GLY A 187 -0.85 -4.65 30.88
CA GLY A 187 -1.86 -5.67 30.60
C GLY A 187 -2.86 -5.29 29.50
N LEU A 188 -2.60 -4.22 28.72
CA LEU A 188 -3.50 -3.73 27.66
C LEU A 188 -3.73 -4.76 26.55
N TRP A 189 -2.77 -5.67 26.37
CA TRP A 189 -2.79 -6.74 25.37
C TRP A 189 -3.20 -8.11 25.92
N LYS A 190 -3.59 -8.22 27.20
CA LYS A 190 -3.93 -9.51 27.82
C LYS A 190 -5.04 -10.24 27.02
N GLY A 191 -4.71 -11.44 26.54
CA GLY A 191 -5.64 -12.29 25.78
C GLY A 191 -5.86 -11.87 24.31
N LYS A 192 -5.15 -10.85 23.82
CA LYS A 192 -5.29 -10.36 22.44
C LYS A 192 -4.16 -10.92 21.55
N TYR A 193 -4.45 -11.12 20.27
CA TYR A 193 -3.44 -11.61 19.31
C TYR A 193 -2.19 -10.71 19.24
N ALA A 194 -2.39 -9.40 19.40
CA ALA A 194 -1.32 -8.40 19.45
C ALA A 194 -0.30 -8.62 20.59
N SER A 195 -0.55 -9.48 21.59
CA SER A 195 0.43 -9.76 22.66
C SER A 195 1.52 -10.77 22.29
N ARG A 196 1.54 -11.25 21.04
CA ARG A 196 2.45 -12.33 20.63
C ARG A 196 3.76 -11.81 20.08
N ASN A 197 3.75 -10.62 19.47
CA ASN A 197 4.86 -10.05 18.70
C ASN A 197 4.80 -8.52 18.81
N HIS A 198 5.95 -7.84 18.70
CA HIS A 198 6.04 -6.39 18.50
C HIS A 198 6.19 -6.04 17.02
#